data_AF-A0A932VBI2-F1
#
_entry.id   AF-A0A932VBI2-F1
#
_cell.length_a   1.000
_cell.length_b   1.000
_cell.length_c   1.000
_cell.angle_alpha   90.00
_cell.angle_beta   90.00
_cell.angle_gamma   90.00
#
_symmetry.space_group_name_H-M   'P 1'
#
loop_
_entity.id
_entity.type
_entity.pdbx_description
1 polymer ?
#
loop_
_entity_poly.entity_id
_entity_poly.type
_entity_poly.pdbx_seq_one_letter_code
_entity_poly.pdbx_strand_id
1 'polypeptide(L)' 'MRIPFDKLREEVLNGVIESFVLREGTDYGDREVSLNAKVEQIRRQLEKGDAQILYDSESESIAIVRPGDVPAGAE' A
#
# COMPACT_ATOMS: atom_id res chain seq x y z
N MET A 1 -7.17 8.00 8.48
CA MET A 1 -6.11 8.15 9.50
C MET A 1 -4.82 7.50 9.04
N ARG A 2 -3.66 8.19 9.08
CA ARG A 2 -2.36 7.57 8.70
C ARG A 2 -1.87 6.62 9.80
N ILE A 3 -1.52 5.40 9.42
CA ILE A 3 -0.97 4.39 10.35
C ILE A 3 0.44 3.99 9.89
N PRO A 4 1.43 3.92 10.81
CA PRO A 4 2.74 3.39 10.49
C PRO A 4 2.65 1.89 10.15
N PHE A 5 3.28 1.49 9.06
CA PHE A 5 3.25 0.10 8.59
C PHE A 5 3.83 -0.90 9.59
N ASP A 6 4.78 -0.47 10.42
CA ASP A 6 5.36 -1.27 11.51
C ASP A 6 4.35 -1.64 12.60
N LYS A 7 3.24 -0.89 12.73
CA LYS A 7 2.16 -1.22 13.68
C LYS A 7 1.11 -2.18 13.13
N LEU A 8 1.21 -2.54 11.86
CA LEU A 8 0.31 -3.51 11.25
C LEU A 8 0.90 -4.91 11.39
N ARG A 9 0.02 -5.89 11.57
CA ARG A 9 0.42 -7.30 11.50
C ARG A 9 0.84 -7.61 10.07
N GLU A 10 1.83 -8.49 9.91
CA GLU A 10 2.35 -8.90 8.60
C GLU A 10 1.25 -9.43 7.68
N GLU A 11 0.28 -10.18 8.24
CA GLU A 11 -0.91 -10.66 7.53
C GLU A 11 -1.73 -9.51 6.90
N VAL A 12 -1.92 -8.42 7.65
CA VAL A 12 -2.69 -7.25 7.22
C VAL A 12 -1.89 -6.46 6.20
N LEU A 13 -0.61 -6.25 6.46
CA LEU A 13 0.28 -5.55 5.55
C LEU A 13 0.32 -6.23 4.19
N ASN A 14 0.46 -7.56 4.16
CA ASN A 14 0.43 -8.35 2.93
C ASN A 14 -0.92 -8.21 2.19
N GLY A 15 -2.05 -8.36 2.88
CA GLY A 15 -3.37 -8.24 2.26
C GLY A 15 -3.63 -6.85 1.67
N VAL A 16 -3.16 -5.79 2.34
CA VAL A 16 -3.28 -4.41 1.82
C VAL A 16 -2.36 -4.20 0.62
N ILE A 17 -1.14 -4.74 0.64
CA ILE A 17 -0.21 -4.68 -0.50
C ILE A 17 -0.78 -5.44 -1.70
N GLU A 18 -1.36 -6.63 -1.48
CA GLU A 18 -2.07 -7.39 -2.51
C GLU A 18 -3.19 -6.55 -3.13
N SER A 19 -4.05 -5.96 -2.30
CA SER A 19 -5.15 -5.11 -2.77
C SER A 19 -4.66 -3.88 -3.54
N PHE A 20 -3.56 -3.27 -3.10
CA PHE A 20 -2.92 -2.14 -3.79
C PHE A 20 -2.38 -2.54 -5.17
N VAL A 21 -1.66 -3.66 -5.24
CA VAL A 21 -1.14 -4.22 -6.50
C VAL A 21 -2.26 -4.62 -7.45
N LEU A 22 -3.36 -5.18 -6.93
CA LEU A 22 -4.54 -5.54 -7.71
C LEU A 22 -5.23 -4.31 -8.31
N ARG A 23 -5.28 -3.17 -7.58
CA ARG A 23 -5.84 -1.91 -8.08
C ARG A 23 -4.98 -1.21 -9.11
N GLU A 24 -3.65 -1.24 -8.97
CA GLU A 24 -2.74 -0.59 -9.93
C GLU A 24 -2.72 -1.27 -11.30
N GLY A 25 -3.37 -2.43 -11.46
CA GLY A 25 -3.78 -2.91 -12.78
C GLY A 25 -2.64 -3.25 -13.75
N THR A 26 -1.42 -3.51 -13.26
CA THR A 26 -0.40 -4.15 -14.08
C THR A 26 -0.42 -5.64 -13.80
N ASP A 27 -1.26 -6.32 -14.57
CA ASP A 27 -0.96 -7.62 -15.15
C ASP A 27 -0.46 -8.66 -14.12
N TYR A 28 -1.39 -9.45 -13.58
CA TYR A 28 -1.08 -10.79 -13.07
C TYR A 28 -0.78 -11.74 -14.25
N GLY A 29 -0.01 -11.26 -15.23
CA GLY A 29 0.46 -11.97 -16.40
C GLY A 29 1.99 -12.04 -16.35
N ASP A 30 2.48 -13.24 -16.08
CA ASP A 30 3.76 -13.75 -16.56
C ASP A 30 5.08 -13.08 -16.12
N ARG A 31 5.10 -12.01 -15.33
CA ARG A 31 6.37 -11.43 -14.83
C ARG A 31 6.60 -11.77 -13.37
N GLU A 32 7.60 -12.64 -13.17
CA GLU A 32 8.13 -13.27 -11.96
C GLU A 32 8.59 -12.34 -10.81
N VAL A 33 7.98 -11.17 -10.63
CA VAL A 33 8.12 -10.43 -9.38
C VAL A 33 7.22 -11.11 -8.36
N SER A 34 7.80 -12.06 -7.60
CA SER A 34 7.08 -12.74 -6.53
C SER A 34 6.39 -11.71 -5.63
N LEU A 35 5.20 -12.04 -5.14
CA LEU A 35 4.45 -11.19 -4.21
C LEU A 35 5.34 -10.64 -3.09
N ASN A 36 6.25 -11.47 -2.59
CA ASN A 36 7.27 -11.11 -1.61
C ASN A 36 8.20 -9.95 -2.05
N ALA A 37 8.69 -9.95 -3.30
CA ALA A 37 9.51 -8.86 -3.83
C ALA A 37 8.72 -7.56 -3.96
N LYS A 38 7.44 -7.63 -4.33
CA LYS A 38 6.53 -6.48 -4.34
C LYS A 38 6.30 -5.95 -2.92
N VAL A 39 6.11 -6.83 -1.95
CA VAL A 39 6.00 -6.46 -0.53
C VAL A 39 7.24 -5.71 -0.06
N GLU A 40 8.43 -6.21 -0.37
CA GLU A 40 9.69 -5.53 -0.05
C GLU A 40 9.79 -4.16 -0.73
N GLN A 41 9.38 -4.04 -1.99
CA GLN A 41 9.37 -2.75 -2.69
C GLN A 41 8.39 -1.74 -2.10
N ILE A 42 7.18 -2.16 -1.73
CA ILE A 42 6.20 -1.29 -1.07
C ILE A 42 6.70 -0.91 0.32
N ARG A 43 7.27 -1.84 1.08
CA ARG A 43 7.87 -1.57 2.39
C ARG A 43 8.94 -0.49 2.30
N ARG A 44 9.85 -0.58 1.32
CA ARG A 44 10.85 0.47 1.10
C ARG A 44 10.24 1.83 0.74
N GLN A 45 9.13 1.87 0.00
CA GLN A 45 8.41 3.13 -0.29
C GLN A 45 7.76 3.69 0.97
N LEU A 46 7.19 2.84 1.82
CA LEU A 46 6.63 3.22 3.12
C LEU A 46 7.70 3.78 4.06
N GLU A 47 8.90 3.18 4.07
CA GLU A 47 10.06 3.65 4.83
C GLU A 47 10.59 5.00 4.32
N LYS A 48 10.62 5.19 3.00
CA LYS A 48 11.05 6.45 2.37
C LYS A 48 10.02 7.58 2.47
N GLY A 49 8.76 7.25 2.74
CA GLY A 49 7.64 8.18 2.72
C GLY A 49 7.01 8.41 1.34
N ASP A 50 7.46 7.66 0.32
CA ASP A 50 6.88 7.60 -1.03
C ASP A 50 5.54 6.83 -1.08
N ALA A 51 5.18 6.15 0.01
CA ALA A 51 3.86 5.56 0.21
C ALA A 51 3.44 5.73 1.68
N GLN A 52 2.13 5.70 1.92
CA GLN A 52 1.56 5.80 3.26
C GLN A 52 0.38 4.84 3.39
N ILE A 53 0.19 4.29 4.59
CA ILE A 53 -0.98 3.49 4.88
C ILE A 53 -2.04 4.37 5.52
N LEU A 54 -3.22 4.38 4.90
CA LEU A 54 -4.41 5.03 5.40
C LEU A 54 -5.37 3.96 5.91
N TYR A 55 -5.81 4.15 7.15
CA TYR A 55 -6.96 3.46 7.71
C TYR A 55 -8.18 4.34 7.62
N ASP A 56 -9.23 3.78 7.03
CA ASP A 56 -10.55 4.34 6.96
C ASP A 56 -11.40 3.75 8.10
N SER A 57 -11.80 4.59 9.04
CA SER A 57 -12.59 4.18 10.20
C SER A 57 -14.07 3.98 9.88
N GLU A 58 -14.57 4.54 8.77
CA GLU A 58 -15.98 4.41 8.37
C GLU A 58 -16.24 3.05 7.71
N SER A 59 -15.33 2.62 6.84
CA SER A 59 -15.39 1.33 6.15
C SER A 59 -14.50 0.26 6.81
N GLU A 60 -13.89 0.58 7.96
CA GLU A 60 -12.95 -0.28 8.70
C GLU A 60 -11.87 -0.91 7.80
N SER A 61 -11.42 -0.16 6.81
CA SER A 61 -10.59 -0.66 5.71
C SER A 61 -9.22 0.02 5.69
N ILE A 62 -8.21 -0.71 5.22
CA ILE A 62 -6.84 -0.21 5.12
C ILE A 62 -6.43 -0.17 3.65
N ALA A 63 -5.83 0.94 3.22
CA ALA A 63 -5.32 1.11 1.88
C ALA A 63 -3.94 1.76 1.89
N ILE A 64 -3.11 1.40 0.91
CA ILE A 64 -1.86 2.11 0.63
C ILE A 64 -2.17 3.22 -0.38
N VAL A 65 -1.68 4.42 -0.09
CA VAL A 65 -1.76 5.58 -0.99
C VAL A 65 -0.37 6.15 -1.23
N ARG A 66 -0.15 6.69 -2.42
CA ARG A 66 1.06 7.45 -2.74
C ARG A 66 0.80 8.94 -2.48
N PRO A 67 1.79 9.70 -1.99
CA PRO A 67 1.64 11.13 -1.73
C PRO A 67 1.31 11.92 -3.00
N GLY A 68 1.68 11.44 -4.20
CA GLY A 68 1.31 12.06 -5.48
C GLY A 68 -0.10 11.72 -5.98
N ASP A 69 -0.80 10.77 -5.36
CA ASP A 69 -2.18 10.38 -5.70
C ASP A 69 -3.22 11.21 -4.92
N VAL A 70 -2.76 11.95 -3.91
CA VAL A 70 -3.59 12.91 -3.18
C VAL A 70 -3.77 14.12 -4.10
N PRO A 71 -5.00 14.47 -4.54
CA PRO A 71 -5.21 15.65 -5.38
C PRO A 71 -4.67 16.88 -4.62
N ALA A 72 -3.85 17.67 -5.31
CA ALA A 72 -3.06 18.78 -4.79
C ALA A 72 -3.88 19.99 -4.29
N GLY A 73 -5.07 19.78 -3.72
CA GLY A 73 -6.01 20.84 -3.33
C GLY A 73 -6.82 20.57 -2.08
N ALA A 74 -6.41 19.64 -1.22
CA ALA A 74 -6.96 19.52 0.13
C ALA A 74 -5.96 20.13 1.15
N GLU A 75 -5.81 21.44 1.07
CA GLU A 75 -5.37 22.29 2.19
C GLU A 75 -6.59 22.81 2.94
#